data_AF-A0A7H8HH82-F1
#
_entry.id   AF-A0A7H8HH82-F1
#
_cell.length_a   1.000
_cell.length_b   1.000
_cell.length_c   1.000
_cell.angle_alpha   90.00
_cell.angle_beta   90.00
_cell.angle_gamma   90.00
#
_symmetry.space_group_name_H-M   'P 1'
#
loop_
_entity.id
_entity.type
_entity.pdbx_description
1 polymer ?
#
loop_
_entity_poly.entity_id
_entity_poly.type
_entity_poly.pdbx_seq_one_letter_code
_entity_poly.pdbx_strand_id
1 'polypeptide(L)' 'MRTWITDTARDLLDHPPPGGSVTLDEIAACAGITTHHLRAYYSSVEAIAADIPARTRQMGRC' A
#
# COMPACT_ATOMS: atom_id res chain seq x y z
N MET A 1 -3.35 -11.36 5.01
CA MET A 1 -3.18 -10.11 5.79
C MET A 1 -2.18 -9.16 5.14
N ARG A 2 -0.92 -9.57 4.89
CA ARG A 2 0.03 -8.76 4.06
C ARG A 2 -0.51 -8.40 2.67
N THR A 3 -1.16 -9.35 1.98
CA THR A 3 -1.79 -9.12 0.67
C THR A 3 -2.85 -8.02 0.68
N TRP A 4 -3.60 -7.88 1.78
CA TRP A 4 -4.61 -6.82 1.94
C TRP A 4 -3.95 -5.46 2.13
N ILE A 5 -2.92 -5.40 2.98
CA ILE A 5 -2.11 -4.19 3.20
C ILE A 5 -1.48 -3.70 1.90
N THR A 6 -0.89 -4.61 1.10
CA THR A 6 -0.28 -4.25 -0.19
C THR A 6 -1.31 -3.80 -1.23
N ASP A 7 -2.53 -4.35 -1.21
CA ASP A 7 -3.61 -3.95 -2.13
C ASP A 7 -4.14 -2.55 -1.78
N THR A 8 -4.40 -2.29 -0.50
CA THR A 8 -4.80 -0.95 0.00
C THR A 8 -3.71 0.09 -0.24
N ALA A 9 -2.45 -0.24 0.06
CA ALA A 9 -1.34 0.67 -0.18
C ALA A 9 -1.17 0.96 -1.67
N ARG A 10 -1.41 -0.03 -2.54
CA ARG A 10 -1.40 0.17 -3.99
C ARG A 10 -2.48 1.14 -4.43
N ASP A 11 -3.72 0.98 -3.96
CA ASP A 11 -4.82 1.89 -4.31
C ASP A 11 -4.52 3.34 -3.89
N LEU A 12 -3.97 3.53 -2.69
CA LEU A 12 -3.51 4.83 -2.20
C LEU A 12 -2.33 5.41 -3.01
N LEU A 13 -1.41 4.57 -3.48
CA LEU A 13 -0.28 5.01 -4.30
C LEU A 13 -0.72 5.36 -5.73
N ASP A 14 -1.68 4.63 -6.30
CA ASP A 14 -2.30 4.91 -7.59
C ASP A 14 -3.21 6.17 -7.50
N HIS A 15 -3.87 6.39 -6.37
CA HIS A 15 -4.79 7.52 -6.11
C HIS A 15 -4.42 8.26 -4.81
N PRO A 16 -3.35 9.08 -4.81
CA PRO A 16 -2.89 9.74 -3.61
C PRO A 16 -3.93 10.75 -3.07
N PRO A 17 -4.05 10.88 -1.74
CA PRO A 17 -4.98 11.82 -1.13
C PRO A 17 -4.61 13.28 -1.46
N PRO A 18 -5.61 14.20 -1.49
CA PRO A 18 -5.41 15.62 -1.78
C PRO A 18 -4.72 16.30 -0.59
N GLY A 19 -3.41 16.13 -0.49
CA GLY A 19 -2.59 16.55 0.65
C GLY A 19 -1.12 16.20 0.53
N GLY A 20 -0.78 15.29 -0.40
CA GLY A 20 0.59 15.06 -0.82
C GLY A 20 1.32 14.09 0.11
N SER A 21 1.59 12.91 -0.44
CA SER A 21 2.34 11.79 0.16
C SER A 21 1.48 10.82 0.97
N VAL A 22 1.42 9.59 0.47
CA VAL A 22 0.89 8.44 1.21
C VAL A 22 1.82 8.14 2.38
N THR A 23 1.27 8.02 3.59
CA THR A 23 2.03 7.66 4.79
C THR A 23 1.61 6.28 5.30
N LEU A 24 2.43 5.69 6.18
CA LEU A 24 2.05 4.45 6.87
C LEU A 24 0.76 4.60 7.70
N ASP A 25 0.48 5.80 8.20
CA ASP A 25 -0.72 6.08 8.99
C ASP A 25 -1.97 6.05 8.10
N GLU A 26 -1.91 6.71 6.94
CA GLU A 26 -2.97 6.68 5.93
C GLU A 26 -3.25 5.25 5.43
N ILE A 27 -2.19 4.48 5.16
CA ILE A 27 -2.33 3.07 4.76
C ILE A 27 -2.99 2.24 5.88
N ALA A 28 -2.59 2.45 7.13
CA ALA A 28 -3.16 1.75 8.27
C ALA A 28 -4.65 2.11 8.46
N ALA A 29 -4.99 3.40 8.38
CA ALA A 29 -6.34 3.91 8.46
C ALA A 29 -7.24 3.32 7.36
N CYS A 30 -6.80 3.32 6.11
CA CYS A 30 -7.53 2.71 5.00
C CYS A 30 -7.63 1.18 5.10
N ALA A 31 -6.60 0.52 5.63
CA ALA A 31 -6.60 -0.93 5.83
C ALA A 31 -7.41 -1.37 7.06
N GLY A 32 -7.90 -0.41 7.87
CA GLY A 32 -8.65 -0.68 9.10
C GLY A 32 -7.80 -1.29 10.22
N ILE A 33 -6.49 -1.02 10.23
CA ILE A 33 -5.55 -1.53 11.24
C ILE A 33 -4.82 -0.38 11.92
N THR A 34 -4.15 -0.67 13.04
CA THR A 34 -3.28 0.32 13.68
C THR A 34 -1.93 0.42 12.97
N THR A 35 -1.34 1.61 12.99
CA THR A 35 0.01 1.86 12.46
C THR A 35 1.06 0.99 13.16
N HIS A 36 0.87 0.66 14.44
CA HIS A 36 1.72 -0.31 15.14
C HIS A 36 1.64 -1.70 14.49
N HIS A 37 0.43 -2.17 14.17
CA HIS A 37 0.25 -3.48 13.54
C HIS A 37 0.84 -3.50 12.12
N LEU A 38 0.70 -2.41 11.37
CA LEU A 38 1.35 -2.24 10.06
C LEU A 38 2.88 -2.30 10.18
N ARG A 39 3.46 -1.62 11.18
CA ARG A 39 4.91 -1.60 11.44
C ARG A 39 5.50 -2.95 11.83
N ALA A 40 4.69 -3.92 12.26
CA ALA A 40 5.14 -5.28 12.48
C ALA A 40 5.51 -5.99 11.16
N TYR A 41 4.97 -5.52 10.02
CA TYR A 41 5.20 -6.10 8.70
C TYR A 41 6.07 -5.22 7.80
N TYR A 42 5.93 -3.89 7.89
CA TYR A 42 6.63 -2.95 7.01
C TYR A 42 7.19 -1.75 7.76
N SER A 43 8.48 -1.48 7.58
CA SER A 43 9.18 -0.36 8.23
C SER A 43 8.93 1.00 7.56
N SER A 44 8.58 1.01 6.27
CA SER A 44 8.35 2.22 5.49
C SER A 44 7.35 1.97 4.35
N VAL A 45 6.82 3.05 3.76
CA VAL A 45 5.95 2.97 2.57
C VAL A 45 6.72 2.38 1.39
N GLU A 46 8.01 2.67 1.27
CA GLU A 46 8.88 2.07 0.24
C GLU A 46 9.00 0.55 0.38
N ALA A 47 9.07 0.04 1.62
CA ALA A 47 9.09 -1.40 1.86
C ALA A 47 7.77 -2.07 1.41
N ILE A 48 6.64 -1.36 1.54
CA ILE A 48 5.35 -1.80 1.00
C ILE A 48 5.39 -1.75 -0.53
N ALA A 49 5.87 -0.64 -1.12
CA ALA A 49 5.98 -0.47 -2.56
C ALA A 49 6.88 -1.52 -3.23
N ALA A 50 7.95 -1.95 -2.56
CA ALA A 50 8.83 -3.02 -3.03
C ALA A 50 8.17 -4.41 -2.95
N ASP A 51 7.24 -4.61 -2.03
CA ASP A 51 6.50 -5.87 -1.84
C ASP A 51 5.25 -5.94 -2.73
N ILE A 52 4.76 -4.79 -3.22
CA ILE A 52 3.75 -4.74 -4.28
C ILE A 52 4.42 -5.32 -5.53
N PRO A 53 3.94 -6.47 -6.05
CA PRO A 53 4.51 -7.02 -7.27
C PRO A 53 4.39 -5.94 -8.33
N ALA A 54 5.54 -5.51 -8.89
CA ALA A 54 5.57 -4.60 -10.02
C ALA A 54 4.65 -5.21 -11.06
N ARG A 55 3.46 -4.62 -11.24
CA ARG A 55 2.53 -5.06 -12.26
C ARG A 55 3.24 -4.76 -13.56
N THR A 56 4.03 -5.72 -14.05
CA THR A 56 4.30 -5.89 -15.46
C THR A 56 2.94 -5.71 -16.09
N ARG A 57 2.81 -4.64 -16.85
CA ARG A 57 1.62 -4.31 -17.61
C ARG A 57 1.07 -5.59 -18.21
N GLN A 58 0.08 -6.19 -17.58
CA GLN A 58 -0.74 -7.20 -18.22
C GLN A 58 -1.72 -6.41 -19.10
N MET A 59 -1.16 -5.70 -20.08
CA MET A 59 -1.80 -5.51 -21.37
C MET A 59 -1.81 -6.91 -21.98
N GLY A 60 -2.93 -7.61 -21.81
CA GLY A 60 -3.06 -8.96 -22.34
C GLY A 60 -4.28 -9.66 -21.81
N ARG A 61 -5.33 -9.63 -22.65
CA ARG A 61 -6.55 -10.46 -22.67
C ARG A 61 -7.69 -9.91 -21.80
N CYS A 62 -8.86 -9.53 -22.32
CA CYS A 62 -9.55 -9.85 -23.58
C CYS A 62 -10.15 -8.61 -24.24
#